data_AF-A0AAJ4TLD6-F1
#
_entry.id   AF-A0AAJ4TLD6-F1
#
_cell.length_a   1.000
_cell.length_b   1.000
_cell.length_c   1.000
_cell.angle_alpha   90.00
_cell.angle_beta   90.00
_cell.angle_gamma   90.00
#
_symmetry.space_group_name_H-M   'P 1'
#
loop_
_entity.id
_entity.type
_entity.pdbx_description
1 polymer ?
#
loop_
_entity_poly.entity_id
_entity_poly.type
_entity_poly.pdbx_seq_one_letter_code
_entity_poly.pdbx_strand_id
1 'polypeptide(L)'
;MRNIFLKISSILLLASLSINYTFGYAHTKLMLENNCSTDAVFTIKDKNNKSTFTKTLKPHQYHITKELANDNFMDSTTSYYDIGFKSKDSSGSVEYELSNGFFYFGKKGANRALFKDSKGNIEINHQFRNDDYEYYWTNYSVNLKTLINGSLITPTFTVSACHQELDIFDSLLFGVKRIMIFGDSLSDKGNLYKYSLQLLPKSTPYYRGMFSNGEVWSEQFANRLYLNNIPVSNYAVGGSSVIVFPEWAENSTPYVLDNQVNLYLDLEANDDIKDNLAIFFVGGNDYLTTNPEMTDIDGAVKQVTDGIINAIEKVSAKQTVIVGLPDLSITGESKSLSNEKILKKIYKQHNKILREYADKHKMKFIDIATVFDEMVNNTKSFNKKYNATISLDHIKDSCWLGGYFLSEKSSIDSAYNSLEANAKTDSKVKMNDLLDQPSMQSVIDAGYAGSMCDNPQDYAFWDHVHPTYQVHRALYNYILSELGVRPVTRDK
;
A
#
# COMPACT_ATOMS: atom_id res chain seq x y z
N MET A 1 35.62 -33.74 -31.45
CA MET A 1 36.79 -32.86 -31.35
C MET A 1 36.73 -31.82 -32.46
N ARG A 2 36.78 -30.52 -32.06
CA ARG A 2 37.35 -29.38 -32.81
C ARG A 2 36.72 -28.98 -34.15
N ASN A 3 35.89 -27.94 -34.14
CA ASN A 3 36.28 -26.56 -34.53
C ASN A 3 35.04 -25.70 -34.89
N ILE A 4 34.25 -25.35 -33.87
CA ILE A 4 33.35 -24.19 -33.88
C ILE A 4 33.71 -23.32 -32.66
N PHE A 5 34.95 -22.84 -32.67
CA PHE A 5 35.49 -21.84 -31.75
C PHE A 5 36.41 -20.98 -32.60
N LEU A 6 35.85 -20.04 -33.37
CA LEU A 6 36.55 -18.94 -34.06
C LEU A 6 35.52 -18.05 -34.76
N LYS A 7 34.67 -17.39 -33.97
CA LYS A 7 34.06 -16.09 -34.32
C LYS A 7 33.61 -15.31 -33.07
N ILE A 8 34.26 -15.61 -31.94
CA ILE A 8 34.24 -14.83 -30.69
C ILE A 8 35.69 -14.37 -30.48
N SER A 9 36.15 -13.43 -31.29
CA SER A 9 37.49 -12.83 -31.16
C SER A 9 37.62 -11.67 -32.14
N SER A 10 36.76 -10.64 -32.01
CA SER A 10 37.01 -9.32 -32.65
C SER A 10 36.20 -8.16 -32.06
N ILE A 11 35.37 -8.35 -31.03
CA ILE A 11 34.69 -7.26 -30.29
C ILE A 11 35.15 -7.23 -28.82
N LEU A 12 36.42 -7.56 -28.60
CA LEU A 12 37.14 -7.24 -27.36
C LEU A 12 38.44 -6.57 -27.79
N LEU A 13 38.37 -5.28 -28.14
CA LEU A 13 39.43 -4.30 -27.99
C LEU A 13 38.94 -2.96 -28.58
N LEU A 14 38.12 -2.24 -27.82
CA LEU A 14 38.02 -0.79 -27.93
C LEU A 14 37.88 -0.25 -26.52
N ALA A 15 39.04 0.19 -26.03
CA ALA A 15 39.28 1.27 -25.08
C ALA A 15 38.34 1.39 -23.87
N SER A 16 38.98 1.27 -22.70
CA SER A 16 38.74 2.01 -21.48
C SER A 16 38.30 3.47 -21.68
N LEU A 17 37.02 3.63 -22.03
CA LEU A 17 36.21 4.80 -21.75
C LEU A 17 35.10 4.27 -20.85
N SER A 18 35.06 4.74 -19.61
CA SER A 18 33.94 4.56 -18.70
C SER A 18 32.70 5.26 -19.27
N ILE A 19 32.09 4.65 -20.29
CA ILE A 19 30.77 5.03 -20.79
C ILE A 19 29.79 4.35 -19.84
N ASN A 20 29.35 5.11 -18.84
CA ASN A 20 28.18 4.79 -18.04
C ASN A 20 26.97 4.80 -18.99
N TYR A 21 26.61 3.65 -19.55
CA TYR A 21 25.36 3.49 -20.27
C TYR A 21 24.20 3.60 -19.26
N THR A 22 23.38 4.64 -19.41
CA THR A 22 22.11 4.80 -18.71
C THR A 22 20.97 4.48 -19.68
N PHE A 23 19.89 3.86 -19.19
CA PHE A 23 18.87 3.22 -20.01
C PHE A 23 17.48 3.81 -19.72
N GLY A 24 16.70 4.11 -20.76
CA GLY A 24 15.27 4.43 -20.64
C GLY A 24 14.46 3.15 -20.45
N TYR A 25 13.81 2.99 -19.29
CA TYR A 25 13.03 1.80 -18.93
C TYR A 25 11.82 2.26 -18.14
N ALA A 26 10.59 2.07 -18.63
CA ALA A 26 9.37 2.43 -17.92
C ALA A 26 8.31 1.33 -18.06
N HIS A 27 8.01 0.66 -16.95
CA HIS A 27 7.04 -0.44 -16.88
C HIS A 27 5.93 -0.09 -15.90
N THR A 28 4.71 -0.51 -16.19
CA THR A 28 3.54 -0.33 -15.32
C THR A 28 2.61 -1.53 -15.42
N LYS A 29 1.77 -1.74 -14.40
CA LYS A 29 0.62 -2.66 -14.48
C LYS A 29 -0.67 -1.87 -14.29
N LEU A 30 -1.77 -2.38 -14.82
CA LEU A 30 -3.10 -1.85 -14.57
C LEU A 30 -3.92 -2.85 -13.77
N MET A 31 -4.61 -2.39 -12.73
CA MET A 31 -5.70 -3.13 -12.11
C MET A 31 -7.02 -2.64 -12.70
N LEU A 32 -7.63 -3.43 -13.58
CA LEU A 32 -8.94 -3.13 -14.13
C LEU A 32 -10.00 -3.55 -13.12
N GLU A 33 -10.86 -2.65 -12.68
CA GLU A 33 -11.87 -2.94 -11.65
C GLU A 33 -13.29 -2.65 -12.15
N ASN A 34 -14.19 -3.61 -12.00
CA ASN A 34 -15.61 -3.41 -12.33
C ASN A 34 -16.44 -3.13 -11.07
N ASN A 35 -16.81 -1.87 -10.82
CA ASN A 35 -17.79 -1.52 -9.79
C ASN A 35 -19.22 -1.41 -10.32
N CYS A 36 -19.45 -1.67 -11.61
CA CYS A 36 -20.79 -1.67 -12.19
C CYS A 36 -21.61 -2.86 -11.67
N SER A 37 -22.94 -2.69 -11.66
CA SER A 37 -23.89 -3.76 -11.32
C SER A 37 -24.03 -4.84 -12.41
N THR A 38 -23.43 -4.60 -13.58
CA THR A 38 -23.41 -5.53 -14.71
C THR A 38 -21.98 -5.79 -15.19
N ASP A 39 -21.80 -6.82 -16.01
CA ASP A 39 -20.52 -7.13 -16.63
C ASP A 39 -19.94 -5.89 -17.35
N ALA A 40 -18.64 -5.67 -17.20
CA ALA A 40 -17.92 -4.60 -17.89
C ALA A 40 -16.85 -5.21 -18.79
N VAL A 41 -16.87 -4.82 -20.06
CA VAL A 41 -15.85 -5.19 -21.05
C VAL A 41 -14.82 -4.07 -21.10
N PHE A 42 -13.64 -4.32 -20.54
CA PHE A 42 -12.50 -3.43 -20.63
C PHE A 42 -11.72 -3.68 -21.92
N THR A 43 -11.20 -2.62 -22.51
CA THR A 43 -10.36 -2.63 -23.70
C THR A 43 -9.14 -1.74 -23.48
N ILE A 44 -7.96 -2.24 -23.79
CA ILE A 44 -6.71 -1.47 -23.83
C ILE A 44 -6.17 -1.56 -25.25
N LYS A 45 -6.10 -0.43 -25.95
CA LYS A 45 -5.49 -0.35 -27.29
C LYS A 45 -4.10 0.24 -27.15
N ASP A 46 -3.10 -0.51 -27.57
CA ASP A 46 -1.72 -0.03 -27.69
C ASP A 46 -1.56 0.64 -29.06
N LYS A 47 -1.44 1.97 -29.09
CA LYS A 47 -1.31 2.73 -30.33
C LYS A 47 0.04 2.50 -31.01
N ASN A 48 1.07 2.16 -30.23
CA ASN A 48 2.43 1.94 -30.72
C ASN A 48 2.53 0.61 -31.46
N ASN A 49 2.07 -0.47 -30.84
CA ASN A 49 2.12 -1.82 -31.40
C ASN A 49 0.87 -2.20 -32.21
N LYS A 50 -0.14 -1.32 -32.27
CA LYS A 50 -1.45 -1.57 -32.91
C LYS A 50 -2.13 -2.84 -32.41
N SER A 51 -1.92 -3.17 -31.13
CA SER A 51 -2.50 -4.33 -30.48
C SER A 51 -3.70 -3.94 -29.62
N THR A 52 -4.57 -4.89 -29.31
CA THR A 52 -5.74 -4.65 -28.46
C THR A 52 -5.90 -5.81 -27.49
N PHE A 53 -5.96 -5.47 -26.20
CA PHE A 53 -6.32 -6.38 -25.14
C PHE A 53 -7.79 -6.15 -24.75
N THR A 54 -8.52 -7.21 -24.42
CA THR A 54 -9.90 -7.13 -23.96
C THR A 54 -10.13 -8.10 -22.82
N LYS A 55 -10.85 -7.65 -21.78
CA LYS A 55 -11.21 -8.46 -20.61
C LYS A 55 -12.62 -8.12 -20.15
N THR A 56 -13.48 -9.13 -20.07
CA THR A 56 -14.77 -9.01 -19.41
C THR A 56 -14.61 -9.31 -17.92
N LEU A 57 -15.10 -8.41 -17.07
CA LEU A 57 -15.13 -8.55 -15.63
C LEU A 57 -16.58 -8.60 -15.16
N LYS A 58 -16.93 -9.57 -14.31
CA LYS A 58 -18.24 -9.59 -13.64
C LYS A 58 -18.30 -8.47 -12.59
N PRO A 59 -19.50 -8.12 -12.08
CA PRO A 59 -19.65 -7.14 -11.01
C PRO A 59 -18.69 -7.41 -9.84
N HIS A 60 -18.03 -6.36 -9.38
CA HIS A 60 -17.13 -6.31 -8.22
C HIS A 60 -15.83 -7.12 -8.32
N GLN A 61 -15.50 -7.60 -9.52
CA GLN A 61 -14.22 -8.26 -9.79
C GLN A 61 -13.16 -7.26 -10.29
N TYR A 62 -11.89 -7.63 -10.13
CA TYR A 62 -10.77 -6.93 -10.73
C TYR A 62 -9.84 -7.87 -11.51
N HIS A 63 -8.96 -7.30 -12.31
CA HIS A 63 -7.93 -8.04 -13.02
C HIS A 63 -6.66 -7.21 -13.15
N ILE A 64 -5.55 -7.76 -12.66
CA ILE A 64 -4.23 -7.15 -12.86
C ILE A 64 -3.71 -7.59 -14.23
N THR A 65 -3.39 -6.62 -15.09
CA THR A 65 -2.89 -6.89 -16.44
C THR A 65 -1.47 -7.42 -16.41
N LYS A 66 -1.03 -7.95 -17.56
CA LYS A 66 0.41 -8.02 -17.86
C LYS A 66 1.01 -6.60 -17.88
N GLU A 67 2.33 -6.55 -17.77
CA GLU A 67 3.06 -5.28 -17.80
C GLU A 67 2.88 -4.56 -19.14
N LEU A 68 2.65 -3.25 -19.05
CA LEU A 68 2.74 -2.29 -20.14
C LEU A 68 4.11 -1.63 -20.07
N ALA A 69 4.79 -1.53 -21.20
CA ALA A 69 6.19 -1.14 -21.23
C ALA A 69 6.47 -0.03 -22.25
N ASN A 70 7.50 0.75 -21.95
CA ASN A 70 8.15 1.68 -22.85
C ASN A 70 9.66 1.53 -22.70
N ASP A 71 10.20 0.65 -23.54
CA ASP A 71 11.56 0.13 -23.44
C ASP A 71 12.50 0.74 -24.47
N ASN A 72 12.23 1.97 -24.93
CA ASN A 72 13.19 2.60 -25.81
C ASN A 72 14.46 2.96 -25.02
N PHE A 73 15.48 2.12 -25.19
CA PHE A 73 16.73 2.21 -24.47
C PHE A 73 17.55 3.45 -24.79
N MET A 74 17.42 3.98 -26.00
CA MET A 74 18.34 4.99 -26.56
C MET A 74 17.79 6.41 -26.50
N ASP A 75 16.45 6.57 -26.45
CA ASP A 75 15.77 7.85 -26.53
C ASP A 75 14.62 7.97 -25.52
N SER A 76 14.35 9.19 -25.08
CA SER A 76 13.11 9.50 -24.35
C SER A 76 11.92 9.41 -25.31
N THR A 77 11.08 8.40 -25.11
CA THR A 77 9.85 8.15 -25.88
C THR A 77 8.64 8.07 -24.98
N THR A 78 7.47 8.06 -25.60
CA THR A 78 6.19 7.81 -24.92
C THR A 78 5.43 6.72 -25.66
N SER A 79 4.96 5.73 -24.90
CA SER A 79 3.96 4.76 -25.36
C SER A 79 2.57 5.29 -25.05
N TYR A 80 1.65 5.16 -26.00
CA TYR A 80 0.30 5.70 -25.94
C TYR A 80 -0.72 4.57 -25.96
N TYR A 81 -1.65 4.62 -25.01
CA TYR A 81 -2.71 3.65 -24.86
C TYR A 81 -4.08 4.34 -24.80
N ASP A 82 -5.09 3.75 -25.43
CA ASP A 82 -6.49 4.09 -25.14
C ASP A 82 -7.07 3.00 -24.24
N ILE A 83 -7.53 3.39 -23.05
CA ILE A 83 -8.17 2.49 -22.11
C ILE A 83 -9.64 2.87 -22.06
N GLY A 84 -10.53 1.89 -22.09
CA GLY A 84 -11.94 2.14 -21.87
C GLY A 84 -12.70 0.91 -21.44
N PHE A 85 -13.93 1.12 -21.01
CA PHE A 85 -14.85 0.05 -20.71
C PHE A 85 -16.25 0.33 -21.29
N LYS A 86 -16.99 -0.74 -21.51
CA LYS A 86 -18.43 -0.70 -21.76
C LYS A 86 -19.12 -1.70 -20.85
N SER A 87 -20.12 -1.22 -20.14
CA SER A 87 -21.11 -2.02 -19.42
C SER A 87 -22.49 -1.77 -20.02
N LYS A 88 -23.53 -2.43 -19.51
CA LYS A 88 -24.89 -2.33 -20.06
C LYS A 88 -25.40 -0.88 -20.07
N ASP A 89 -25.22 -0.18 -18.95
CA ASP A 89 -25.81 1.13 -18.70
C ASP A 89 -24.74 2.24 -18.50
N SER A 90 -23.46 1.92 -18.69
CA SER A 90 -22.35 2.84 -18.42
C SER A 90 -21.15 2.57 -19.34
N SER A 91 -20.36 3.60 -19.58
CA SER A 91 -19.10 3.49 -20.33
C SER A 91 -18.16 4.60 -19.93
N GLY A 92 -16.88 4.39 -20.18
CA GLY A 92 -15.87 5.43 -20.02
C GLY A 92 -14.59 5.11 -20.76
N SER A 93 -13.77 6.13 -20.96
CA SER A 93 -12.48 6.03 -21.65
C SER A 93 -11.49 7.04 -21.11
N VAL A 94 -10.20 6.72 -21.17
CA VAL A 94 -9.08 7.56 -20.75
C VAL A 94 -7.90 7.31 -21.66
N GLU A 95 -7.16 8.36 -22.00
CA GLU A 95 -5.88 8.23 -22.70
C GLU A 95 -4.77 8.03 -21.68
N TYR A 96 -3.86 7.10 -21.94
CA TYR A 96 -2.74 6.79 -21.07
C TYR A 96 -1.40 6.94 -21.80
N GLU A 97 -0.54 7.81 -21.28
CA GLU A 97 0.82 8.04 -21.73
C GLU A 97 1.81 7.43 -20.73
N LEU A 98 2.67 6.55 -21.21
CA LEU A 98 3.78 5.97 -20.46
C LEU A 98 5.09 6.48 -21.05
N SER A 99 5.70 7.47 -20.40
CA SER A 99 6.96 8.07 -20.82
C SER A 99 8.13 7.51 -20.03
N ASN A 100 9.25 7.24 -20.70
CA ASN A 100 10.51 6.88 -20.04
C ASN A 100 11.37 8.14 -19.82
N GLY A 101 12.00 8.22 -18.64
CA GLY A 101 12.90 9.31 -18.28
C GLY A 101 14.37 8.92 -18.41
N PHE A 102 15.22 9.81 -18.92
CA PHE A 102 16.65 9.55 -19.08
C PHE A 102 17.49 10.18 -17.97
N PHE A 103 18.44 9.44 -17.39
CA PHE A 103 19.42 9.98 -16.44
C PHE A 103 20.68 10.41 -17.21
N TYR A 104 20.90 11.72 -17.40
CA TYR A 104 22.10 12.26 -18.06
C TYR A 104 22.73 13.35 -17.18
N PHE A 105 24.02 13.19 -16.85
CA PHE A 105 24.89 14.25 -16.32
C PHE A 105 24.28 15.04 -15.15
N GLY A 106 23.75 14.32 -14.16
CA GLY A 106 23.23 14.93 -12.93
C GLY A 106 21.86 15.60 -13.04
N LYS A 107 21.21 15.57 -14.22
CA LYS A 107 19.78 15.91 -14.35
C LYS A 107 18.95 14.63 -14.25
N LYS A 108 18.08 14.56 -13.24
CA LYS A 108 17.13 13.46 -13.03
C LYS A 108 16.06 13.49 -14.13
N GLY A 109 16.04 12.50 -15.03
CA GLY A 109 14.84 12.15 -15.78
C GLY A 109 14.01 11.18 -14.96
N ALA A 110 12.69 11.39 -14.91
CA ALA A 110 11.75 10.49 -14.25
C ALA A 110 10.84 9.84 -15.30
N ASN A 111 10.53 8.57 -15.11
CA ASN A 111 9.42 7.94 -15.82
C ASN A 111 8.13 8.64 -15.42
N ARG A 112 7.17 8.67 -16.33
CA ARG A 112 5.89 9.33 -16.13
C ARG A 112 4.75 8.45 -16.63
N ALA A 113 3.73 8.34 -15.80
CA ALA A 113 2.42 7.82 -16.17
C ALA A 113 1.47 9.02 -16.15
N LEU A 114 0.87 9.35 -17.28
CA LEU A 114 -0.15 10.38 -17.40
C LEU A 114 -1.43 9.75 -17.92
N PHE A 115 -2.51 9.86 -17.17
CA PHE A 115 -3.86 9.54 -17.59
C PHE A 115 -4.62 10.84 -17.81
N LYS A 116 -5.15 11.05 -19.00
CA LYS A 116 -5.79 12.31 -19.40
C LYS A 116 -7.03 12.08 -20.24
N ASP A 117 -7.78 13.16 -20.46
CA ASP A 117 -8.95 13.17 -21.32
C ASP A 117 -10.00 12.10 -20.93
N SER A 118 -10.13 11.85 -19.63
CA SER A 118 -11.12 10.94 -19.05
C SER A 118 -12.53 11.37 -19.46
N LYS A 119 -13.32 10.43 -20.00
CA LYS A 119 -14.70 10.63 -20.45
C LYS A 119 -15.59 9.54 -19.89
N GLY A 120 -16.81 9.91 -19.54
CA GLY A 120 -17.79 8.98 -18.97
C GLY A 120 -17.40 8.54 -17.56
N ASN A 121 -17.83 7.34 -17.18
CA ASN A 121 -17.80 6.90 -15.78
C ASN A 121 -16.57 6.02 -15.48
N ILE A 122 -15.37 6.57 -15.69
CA ILE A 122 -14.07 5.91 -15.49
C ILE A 122 -13.24 6.69 -14.47
N GLU A 123 -12.55 5.98 -13.58
CA GLU A 123 -11.70 6.56 -12.53
C GLU A 123 -10.28 5.98 -12.58
N ILE A 124 -9.30 6.79 -12.20
CA ILE A 124 -7.93 6.34 -11.97
C ILE A 124 -7.66 6.41 -10.48
N ASN A 125 -7.27 5.29 -9.86
CA ASN A 125 -6.98 5.19 -8.42
C ASN A 125 -8.11 5.74 -7.54
N HIS A 126 -9.37 5.48 -7.94
CA HIS A 126 -10.59 5.99 -7.29
C HIS A 126 -10.65 7.52 -7.12
N GLN A 127 -9.82 8.27 -7.86
CA GLN A 127 -9.91 9.71 -7.95
C GLN A 127 -10.80 10.07 -9.13
N PHE A 128 -11.97 10.64 -8.82
CA PHE A 128 -12.87 11.20 -9.83
C PHE A 128 -12.42 12.64 -10.14
N ARG A 129 -11.75 12.84 -11.28
CA ARG A 129 -11.45 14.17 -11.81
C ARG A 129 -11.60 14.19 -13.33
N ASN A 130 -12.05 15.33 -13.85
CA ASN A 130 -11.84 15.74 -15.24
C ASN A 130 -10.40 16.25 -15.49
N ASP A 131 -9.56 16.27 -14.45
CA ASP A 131 -8.16 16.65 -14.51
C ASP A 131 -7.28 15.41 -14.72
N ASP A 132 -6.13 15.66 -15.33
CA ASP A 132 -5.09 14.68 -15.59
C ASP A 132 -4.55 14.05 -14.29
N TYR A 133 -4.41 12.72 -14.27
CA TYR A 133 -3.69 12.01 -13.21
C TYR A 133 -2.25 11.75 -13.64
N GLU A 134 -1.29 12.23 -12.86
CA GLU A 134 0.13 12.09 -13.13
C GLU A 134 0.89 11.40 -12.01
N TYR A 135 1.81 10.51 -12.38
CA TYR A 135 2.70 9.87 -11.44
C TYR A 135 4.11 9.72 -12.01
N TYR A 136 5.10 10.07 -11.19
CA TYR A 136 6.52 10.00 -11.53
C TYR A 136 7.24 8.97 -10.66
N TRP A 137 8.16 8.24 -11.28
CA TRP A 137 9.08 7.36 -10.56
C TRP A 137 10.42 7.29 -11.27
N THR A 138 11.43 6.82 -10.55
CA THR A 138 12.77 6.61 -11.10
C THR A 138 13.13 5.16 -10.93
N ASN A 139 13.66 4.52 -11.97
CA ASN A 139 14.19 3.18 -11.84
C ASN A 139 15.64 3.29 -11.38
N TYR A 140 15.92 2.71 -10.22
CA TYR A 140 17.29 2.59 -9.74
C TYR A 140 17.92 1.37 -10.43
N SER A 141 18.93 1.57 -11.26
CA SER A 141 19.78 0.49 -11.76
C SER A 141 21.16 0.72 -11.17
N VAL A 142 21.47 0.01 -10.09
CA VAL A 142 22.71 0.19 -9.33
C VAL A 142 23.75 -0.88 -9.61
N ASN A 143 23.36 -2.03 -10.16
CA ASN A 143 24.28 -3.13 -10.48
C ASN A 143 23.76 -4.05 -11.59
N LEU A 144 24.61 -4.96 -12.07
CA LEU A 144 24.28 -5.92 -13.13
C LEU A 144 23.06 -6.81 -12.77
N LYS A 145 22.82 -7.06 -11.48
CA LYS A 145 21.69 -7.88 -10.99
C LYS A 145 20.35 -7.13 -11.14
N THR A 146 20.32 -5.84 -10.82
CA THR A 146 19.17 -4.93 -11.08
C THR A 146 19.02 -4.57 -12.57
N LEU A 147 20.10 -4.70 -13.35
CA LEU A 147 20.06 -4.60 -14.82
C LEU A 147 19.43 -5.84 -15.48
N ILE A 148 19.69 -7.04 -14.94
CA ILE A 148 19.23 -8.34 -15.49
C ILE A 148 17.82 -8.70 -14.98
N ASN A 149 17.47 -8.33 -13.75
CA ASN A 149 16.22 -8.75 -13.10
C ASN A 149 15.05 -7.75 -13.28
N GLY A 150 15.22 -6.72 -14.11
CA GLY A 150 14.19 -5.70 -14.37
C GLY A 150 14.09 -4.62 -13.28
N SER A 151 13.29 -3.59 -13.54
CA SER A 151 13.14 -2.45 -12.63
C SER A 151 12.79 -2.86 -11.19
N LEU A 152 13.43 -2.18 -10.23
CA LEU A 152 13.03 -2.20 -8.82
C LEU A 152 11.61 -1.68 -8.60
N ILE A 153 11.11 -0.85 -9.52
CA ILE A 153 9.87 -0.11 -9.41
C ILE A 153 9.02 -0.27 -10.69
N THR A 154 7.91 -1.00 -10.56
CA THR A 154 6.86 -1.15 -11.57
C THR A 154 5.53 -0.76 -10.93
N PRO A 155 5.13 0.52 -10.98
CA PRO A 155 3.91 0.96 -10.33
C PRO A 155 2.68 0.32 -10.96
N THR A 156 1.69 0.04 -10.11
CA THR A 156 0.36 -0.41 -10.54
C THR A 156 -0.63 0.74 -10.40
N PHE A 157 -1.50 0.92 -11.40
CA PHE A 157 -2.58 1.91 -11.38
C PHE A 157 -3.92 1.22 -11.50
N THR A 158 -4.89 1.63 -10.69
CA THR A 158 -6.25 1.11 -10.76
C THR A 158 -7.05 1.92 -11.77
N VAL A 159 -7.73 1.25 -12.70
CA VAL A 159 -8.68 1.84 -13.64
C VAL A 159 -10.05 1.24 -13.33
N SER A 160 -10.92 2.02 -12.71
CA SER A 160 -12.22 1.55 -12.22
C SER A 160 -13.34 2.02 -13.13
N ALA A 161 -14.27 1.09 -13.41
CA ALA A 161 -15.54 1.39 -14.07
C ALA A 161 -16.64 1.65 -13.03
N CYS A 162 -17.52 2.59 -13.30
CA CYS A 162 -18.67 2.94 -12.46
C CYS A 162 -18.29 3.45 -11.07
N HIS A 163 -17.97 4.74 -10.98
CA HIS A 163 -17.70 5.40 -9.72
C HIS A 163 -18.87 5.34 -8.74
N GLN A 164 -18.55 5.52 -7.47
CA GLN A 164 -19.48 5.57 -6.37
C GLN A 164 -19.23 6.86 -5.61
N GLU A 165 -20.26 7.66 -5.37
CA GLU A 165 -20.14 8.82 -4.49
C GLU A 165 -20.42 8.43 -3.03
N LEU A 166 -20.13 9.36 -2.11
CA LEU A 166 -20.48 9.23 -0.71
C LEU A 166 -21.48 10.31 -0.33
N ASP A 167 -22.58 9.90 0.29
CA ASP A 167 -23.45 10.79 1.04
C ASP A 167 -23.03 10.78 2.51
N ILE A 168 -22.59 11.96 2.97
CA ILE A 168 -22.07 12.19 4.31
C ILE A 168 -23.02 13.00 5.20
N PHE A 169 -24.21 13.38 4.73
CA PHE A 169 -25.05 14.38 5.39
C PHE A 169 -25.46 13.97 6.82
N ASP A 170 -25.90 12.72 6.99
CA ASP A 170 -26.32 12.16 8.28
C ASP A 170 -25.20 11.35 8.98
N SER A 171 -23.93 11.70 8.73
CA SER A 171 -22.77 10.92 9.18
C SER A 171 -21.89 11.67 10.20
N LEU A 172 -20.96 10.96 10.84
CA LEU A 172 -19.93 11.56 11.69
C LEU A 172 -18.99 12.52 10.93
N LEU A 173 -18.99 12.45 9.59
CA LEU A 173 -18.18 13.29 8.72
C LEU A 173 -18.86 14.61 8.36
N PHE A 174 -20.14 14.79 8.72
CA PHE A 174 -20.84 16.04 8.43
C PHE A 174 -20.20 17.22 9.18
N GLY A 175 -19.75 18.24 8.43
CA GLY A 175 -19.08 19.41 8.97
C GLY A 175 -17.60 19.20 9.34
N VAL A 176 -17.05 18.02 9.11
CA VAL A 176 -15.60 17.77 9.26
C VAL A 176 -14.83 18.53 8.18
N LYS A 177 -13.85 19.34 8.58
CA LYS A 177 -13.01 20.11 7.66
C LYS A 177 -11.75 19.37 7.23
N ARG A 178 -11.25 18.46 8.06
CA ARG A 178 -10.07 17.63 7.78
C ARG A 178 -10.12 16.36 8.61
N ILE A 179 -9.60 15.28 8.04
CA ILE A 179 -9.37 14.03 8.76
C ILE A 179 -7.88 13.79 8.90
N MET A 180 -7.42 13.43 10.09
CA MET A 180 -6.06 12.95 10.32
C MET A 180 -6.08 11.45 10.62
N ILE A 181 -5.21 10.68 9.96
CA ILE A 181 -5.07 9.23 10.18
C ILE A 181 -3.68 8.95 10.74
N PHE A 182 -3.65 8.28 11.88
CA PHE A 182 -2.43 7.78 12.54
C PHE A 182 -2.52 6.27 12.61
N GLY A 183 -1.45 5.57 12.24
CA GLY A 183 -1.52 4.12 12.14
C GLY A 183 -0.25 3.42 11.67
N ASP A 184 -0.42 2.17 11.27
CA ASP A 184 0.65 1.30 10.80
C ASP A 184 0.49 0.92 9.31
N SER A 185 1.03 -0.24 8.92
CA SER A 185 1.00 -0.76 7.55
C SER A 185 -0.41 -0.99 7.00
N LEU A 186 -1.42 -1.22 7.84
CA LEU A 186 -2.81 -1.39 7.39
C LEU A 186 -3.43 -0.07 6.92
N SER A 187 -2.85 1.07 7.31
CA SER A 187 -3.30 2.40 6.95
C SER A 187 -2.26 3.19 6.14
N ASP A 188 -1.03 2.70 6.00
CA ASP A 188 0.04 3.39 5.28
C ASP A 188 -0.27 3.51 3.78
N LYS A 189 -0.30 4.75 3.28
CA LYS A 189 -0.47 5.10 1.87
C LYS A 189 0.82 5.12 1.05
N GLY A 190 1.91 4.57 1.58
CA GLY A 190 3.26 4.60 0.99
C GLY A 190 4.20 5.64 1.62
N ASN A 191 3.93 6.08 2.85
CA ASN A 191 4.83 6.91 3.65
C ASN A 191 6.14 6.17 3.96
N LEU A 192 6.10 4.91 4.43
CA LEU A 192 7.33 4.13 4.61
C LEU A 192 8.09 3.99 3.29
N TYR A 193 7.37 3.75 2.20
CA TYR A 193 7.94 3.66 0.86
C TYR A 193 8.64 4.96 0.46
N LYS A 194 8.05 6.11 0.73
CA LYS A 194 8.70 7.41 0.50
C LYS A 194 9.92 7.61 1.40
N TYR A 195 9.83 7.31 2.69
CA TYR A 195 10.92 7.50 3.66
C TYR A 195 12.09 6.57 3.38
N SER A 196 11.81 5.35 2.90
CA SER A 196 12.80 4.36 2.47
C SER A 196 13.28 4.55 1.04
N LEU A 197 12.98 5.69 0.41
CA LEU A 197 13.45 6.02 -0.95
C LEU A 197 12.97 5.00 -2.00
N GLN A 198 11.73 4.56 -1.86
CA GLN A 198 11.01 3.63 -2.74
C GLN A 198 11.50 2.19 -2.67
N LEU A 199 12.04 1.77 -1.51
CA LEU A 199 12.60 0.43 -1.31
C LEU A 199 11.70 -0.47 -0.46
N LEU A 200 10.96 0.09 0.51
CA LEU A 200 10.18 -0.68 1.48
C LEU A 200 8.71 -0.23 1.57
N PRO A 201 7.74 -1.10 1.29
CA PRO A 201 7.89 -2.36 0.58
C PRO A 201 8.11 -2.12 -0.92
N LYS A 202 8.84 -3.03 -1.59
CA LYS A 202 9.09 -2.92 -3.04
C LYS A 202 7.79 -2.98 -3.85
N SER A 203 7.68 -2.18 -4.92
CA SER A 203 6.53 -2.18 -5.83
C SER A 203 6.94 -2.60 -7.24
N THR A 204 6.45 -3.67 -7.84
CA THR A 204 5.69 -4.82 -7.30
C THR A 204 6.58 -5.71 -6.40
N PRO A 205 6.00 -6.59 -5.54
CA PRO A 205 4.61 -7.07 -5.50
C PRO A 205 3.61 -6.08 -4.89
N TYR A 206 4.05 -5.18 -4.02
CA TYR A 206 3.16 -4.27 -3.29
C TYR A 206 2.65 -3.12 -4.15
N TYR A 207 1.45 -2.63 -3.85
CA TYR A 207 0.81 -1.55 -4.60
C TYR A 207 1.39 -0.19 -4.21
N ARG A 208 2.37 0.30 -4.99
CA ARG A 208 2.99 1.62 -4.82
C ARG A 208 3.47 1.92 -3.38
N GLY A 209 3.97 0.89 -2.70
CA GLY A 209 4.46 1.01 -1.33
C GLY A 209 3.42 0.78 -0.23
N MET A 210 2.18 0.45 -0.59
CA MET A 210 1.15 0.04 0.37
C MET A 210 1.26 -1.46 0.63
N PHE A 211 1.03 -1.89 1.87
CA PHE A 211 1.16 -3.29 2.28
C PHE A 211 -0.03 -4.16 1.83
N SER A 212 -0.35 -4.11 0.54
CA SER A 212 -1.38 -4.92 -0.11
C SER A 212 -1.12 -4.94 -1.63
N ASN A 213 -1.97 -5.64 -2.37
CA ASN A 213 -1.95 -5.68 -3.84
C ASN A 213 -2.83 -4.62 -4.51
N GLY A 214 -3.40 -3.70 -3.72
CA GLY A 214 -4.20 -2.57 -4.16
C GLY A 214 -4.21 -1.48 -3.08
N GLU A 215 -5.06 -0.48 -3.24
CA GLU A 215 -5.18 0.60 -2.25
C GLU A 215 -5.65 0.08 -0.89
N VAL A 216 -4.98 0.52 0.17
CA VAL A 216 -5.43 0.28 1.54
C VAL A 216 -6.70 1.07 1.86
N TRP A 217 -7.42 0.68 2.91
CA TRP A 217 -8.72 1.27 3.26
C TRP A 217 -8.65 2.80 3.42
N SER A 218 -7.55 3.30 3.99
CA SER A 218 -7.32 4.72 4.29
C SER A 218 -7.12 5.54 3.02
N GLU A 219 -6.48 4.96 1.99
CA GLU A 219 -6.30 5.60 0.70
C GLU A 219 -7.61 5.60 -0.11
N GLN A 220 -8.34 4.49 -0.11
CA GLN A 220 -9.69 4.44 -0.69
C GLN A 220 -10.60 5.49 -0.03
N PHE A 221 -10.52 5.62 1.29
CA PHE A 221 -11.26 6.60 2.08
C PHE A 221 -10.88 8.04 1.72
N ALA A 222 -9.58 8.35 1.64
CA ALA A 222 -9.09 9.66 1.23
C ALA A 222 -9.52 10.04 -0.20
N ASN A 223 -9.32 9.13 -1.15
CA ASN A 223 -9.65 9.36 -2.56
C ASN A 223 -11.14 9.63 -2.76
N ARG A 224 -12.00 8.96 -1.99
CA ARG A 224 -13.45 9.16 -2.11
C ARG A 224 -13.97 10.41 -1.41
N LEU A 225 -13.38 10.78 -0.27
CA LEU A 225 -13.73 12.01 0.44
C LEU A 225 -13.26 13.29 -0.26
N TYR A 226 -12.33 13.16 -1.21
CA TYR A 226 -11.93 14.26 -2.09
C TYR A 226 -13.15 14.91 -2.77
N LEU A 227 -14.14 14.11 -3.21
CA LEU A 227 -15.37 14.62 -3.83
C LEU A 227 -16.29 15.39 -2.88
N ASN A 228 -16.10 15.20 -1.58
CA ASN A 228 -16.82 15.90 -0.52
C ASN A 228 -16.04 17.13 -0.01
N ASN A 229 -14.91 17.48 -0.64
CA ASN A 229 -14.00 18.54 -0.18
C ASN A 229 -13.49 18.35 1.26
N ILE A 230 -13.33 17.09 1.69
CA ILE A 230 -12.75 16.76 3.00
C ILE A 230 -11.32 16.26 2.78
N PRO A 231 -10.29 17.11 2.99
CA PRO A 231 -8.90 16.67 2.93
C PRO A 231 -8.59 15.61 4.01
N VAL A 232 -7.77 14.63 3.64
CA VAL A 232 -7.30 13.58 4.55
C VAL A 232 -5.77 13.63 4.64
N SER A 233 -5.26 13.94 5.82
CA SER A 233 -3.84 13.86 6.16
C SER A 233 -3.55 12.51 6.79
N ASN A 234 -2.82 11.65 6.09
CA ASN A 234 -2.48 10.31 6.57
C ASN A 234 -0.99 10.22 6.94
N TYR A 235 -0.73 10.07 8.24
CA TYR A 235 0.60 9.99 8.85
C TYR A 235 1.03 8.56 9.17
N ALA A 236 0.18 7.55 8.90
CA ALA A 236 0.49 6.15 9.16
C ALA A 236 1.78 5.71 8.46
N VAL A 237 2.59 4.88 9.13
CA VAL A 237 3.86 4.36 8.60
C VAL A 237 3.91 2.86 8.81
N GLY A 238 4.25 2.11 7.76
CA GLY A 238 4.45 0.67 7.83
C GLY A 238 5.42 0.26 8.94
N GLY A 239 5.05 -0.76 9.71
CA GLY A 239 5.83 -1.25 10.84
C GLY A 239 5.73 -0.39 12.11
N SER A 240 4.96 0.70 12.10
CA SER A 240 4.83 1.57 13.28
C SER A 240 4.25 0.80 14.48
N SER A 241 4.95 0.85 15.60
CA SER A 241 4.46 0.38 16.91
C SER A 241 4.03 1.55 17.79
N VAL A 242 3.47 1.25 18.95
CA VAL A 242 3.25 2.24 20.02
C VAL A 242 4.49 2.32 20.91
N ILE A 243 5.07 1.18 21.24
CA ILE A 243 6.27 1.05 22.07
C ILE A 243 7.48 0.84 21.18
N VAL A 244 8.55 1.61 21.40
CA VAL A 244 9.84 1.39 20.72
C VAL A 244 10.44 0.09 21.25
N PHE A 245 10.68 -0.90 20.38
CA PHE A 245 11.30 -2.20 20.71
C PHE A 245 10.70 -2.87 21.96
N PRO A 246 9.43 -3.31 21.92
CA PRO A 246 8.79 -3.97 23.06
C PRO A 246 9.56 -5.23 23.47
N GLU A 247 9.77 -5.44 24.78
CA GLU A 247 10.52 -6.61 25.28
C GLU A 247 9.86 -7.96 24.95
N TRP A 248 8.55 -7.95 24.71
CA TRP A 248 7.76 -9.15 24.45
C TRP A 248 7.62 -9.51 22.96
N ALA A 249 8.03 -8.63 22.03
CA ALA A 249 7.85 -8.84 20.60
C ALA A 249 9.07 -8.35 19.81
N GLU A 250 9.41 -9.09 18.76
CA GLU A 250 10.43 -8.67 17.80
C GLU A 250 9.83 -7.64 16.84
N ASN A 251 9.99 -6.35 17.17
CA ASN A 251 9.77 -5.26 16.21
C ASN A 251 11.13 -4.87 15.57
N SER A 252 11.14 -4.78 14.25
CA SER A 252 12.32 -4.50 13.43
C SER A 252 12.38 -3.06 12.92
N THR A 253 11.39 -2.22 13.23
CA THR A 253 11.39 -0.82 12.78
C THR A 253 11.35 0.17 13.96
N PRO A 254 12.08 1.29 13.87
CA PRO A 254 12.05 2.35 14.88
C PRO A 254 10.91 3.36 14.64
N TYR A 255 9.98 3.06 13.72
CA TYR A 255 8.81 3.91 13.52
C TYR A 255 7.82 3.68 14.66
N VAL A 256 7.36 4.78 15.26
CA VAL A 256 6.40 4.74 16.35
C VAL A 256 5.33 5.79 16.20
N LEU A 257 4.17 5.54 16.82
CA LEU A 257 3.02 6.44 16.83
C LEU A 257 3.38 7.86 17.24
N ASP A 258 4.25 8.02 18.25
CA ASP A 258 4.63 9.34 18.76
C ASP A 258 5.30 10.21 17.69
N ASN A 259 6.09 9.63 16.79
CA ASN A 259 6.72 10.36 15.68
C ASN A 259 5.67 10.90 14.70
N GLN A 260 4.58 10.15 14.48
CA GLN A 260 3.49 10.59 13.60
C GLN A 260 2.71 11.75 14.22
N VAL A 261 2.44 11.66 15.54
CA VAL A 261 1.79 12.74 16.29
C VAL A 261 2.65 14.00 16.32
N ASN A 262 3.95 13.87 16.60
CA ASN A 262 4.87 15.00 16.61
C ASN A 262 4.97 15.65 15.22
N LEU A 263 5.03 14.86 14.15
CA LEU A 263 5.01 15.38 12.78
C LEU A 263 3.74 16.19 12.48
N TYR A 264 2.57 15.72 12.92
CA TYR A 264 1.33 16.48 12.83
C TYR A 264 1.40 17.79 13.61
N LEU A 265 1.88 17.74 14.86
CA LEU A 265 1.95 18.92 15.72
C LEU A 265 2.91 19.98 15.19
N ASP A 266 4.04 19.56 14.60
CA ASP A 266 5.04 20.47 14.03
C ASP A 266 4.55 21.15 12.74
N LEU A 267 3.77 20.45 11.92
CA LEU A 267 3.35 20.94 10.61
C LEU A 267 2.01 21.69 10.64
N GLU A 268 1.07 21.24 11.47
CA GLU A 268 -0.37 21.51 11.25
C GLU A 268 -1.15 21.89 12.53
N ALA A 269 -0.48 22.05 13.68
CA ALA A 269 -1.15 22.40 14.95
C ALA A 269 -1.82 23.79 14.98
N ASN A 270 -1.56 24.65 14.00
CA ASN A 270 -2.13 26.01 13.92
C ASN A 270 -3.48 26.07 13.17
N ASP A 271 -3.94 24.99 12.54
CA ASP A 271 -5.28 24.93 11.95
C ASP A 271 -6.32 24.73 13.06
N ASP A 272 -7.50 25.35 12.96
CA ASP A 272 -8.54 25.30 14.00
C ASP A 272 -9.00 23.84 14.24
N ILE A 273 -8.40 23.20 15.26
CA ILE A 273 -8.61 21.80 15.68
C ILE A 273 -10.09 21.51 15.96
N LYS A 274 -10.89 22.55 16.18
CA LYS A 274 -12.32 22.50 16.49
C LYS A 274 -13.22 21.98 15.38
N ASP A 275 -12.72 21.61 14.20
CA ASP A 275 -13.55 20.98 13.14
C ASP A 275 -12.88 19.75 12.51
N ASN A 276 -11.85 19.20 13.15
CA ASN A 276 -11.09 18.05 12.65
C ASN A 276 -11.53 16.73 13.30
N LEU A 277 -11.36 15.63 12.56
CA LEU A 277 -11.56 14.26 13.04
C LEU A 277 -10.24 13.48 12.99
N ALA A 278 -9.83 12.87 14.10
CA ALA A 278 -8.66 11.99 14.15
C ALA A 278 -9.07 10.51 14.15
N ILE A 279 -8.38 9.68 13.37
CA ILE A 279 -8.52 8.22 13.35
C ILE A 279 -7.21 7.60 13.83
N PHE A 280 -7.28 6.75 14.85
CA PHE A 280 -6.15 5.98 15.35
C PHE A 280 -6.38 4.49 15.06
N PHE A 281 -5.46 3.89 14.30
CA PHE A 281 -5.45 2.45 14.02
C PHE A 281 -4.02 1.91 14.06
N VAL A 282 -3.59 1.47 15.24
CA VAL A 282 -2.21 1.05 15.52
C VAL A 282 -2.19 0.07 16.70
N GLY A 283 -1.10 -0.68 16.84
CA GLY A 283 -0.85 -1.58 17.96
C GLY A 283 -0.58 -3.02 17.52
N GLY A 284 -0.84 -3.37 16.26
CA GLY A 284 -0.60 -4.72 15.74
C GLY A 284 0.87 -5.13 15.83
N ASN A 285 1.78 -4.22 15.45
CA ASN A 285 3.23 -4.45 15.46
C ASN A 285 3.81 -4.64 16.87
N ASP A 286 3.13 -4.16 17.91
CA ASP A 286 3.53 -4.38 19.30
C ASP A 286 3.30 -5.83 19.75
N TYR A 287 2.45 -6.59 19.05
CA TYR A 287 2.03 -7.92 19.48
C TYR A 287 2.30 -9.05 18.48
N LEU A 288 2.41 -8.75 17.18
CA LEU A 288 2.40 -9.78 16.13
C LEU A 288 3.42 -10.91 16.36
N THR A 289 4.60 -10.56 16.84
CA THR A 289 5.72 -11.47 17.13
C THR A 289 5.86 -11.78 18.62
N THR A 290 4.77 -11.65 19.40
CA THR A 290 4.78 -11.91 20.85
C THR A 290 5.30 -13.31 21.17
N ASN A 291 6.21 -13.39 22.15
CA ASN A 291 6.67 -14.65 22.71
C ASN A 291 5.48 -15.50 23.22
N PRO A 292 5.28 -16.74 22.73
CA PRO A 292 4.16 -17.59 23.14
C PRO A 292 4.14 -17.91 24.64
N GLU A 293 5.29 -17.83 25.32
CA GLU A 293 5.45 -18.10 26.76
C GLU A 293 5.34 -16.84 27.64
N MET A 294 4.96 -15.70 27.07
CA MET A 294 4.80 -14.45 27.83
C MET A 294 3.72 -14.60 28.92
N THR A 295 4.07 -14.18 30.13
CA THR A 295 3.20 -14.28 31.32
C THR A 295 2.48 -12.97 31.65
N ASP A 296 3.14 -11.81 31.48
CA ASP A 296 2.57 -10.49 31.81
C ASP A 296 1.80 -9.86 30.63
N ILE A 297 0.71 -10.51 30.24
CA ILE A 297 -0.18 -10.02 29.16
C ILE A 297 -0.78 -8.65 29.55
N ASP A 298 -1.22 -8.51 30.80
CA ASP A 298 -1.89 -7.30 31.28
C ASP A 298 -0.97 -6.08 31.21
N GLY A 299 0.29 -6.21 31.64
CA GLY A 299 1.27 -5.13 31.60
C GLY A 299 1.57 -4.66 30.19
N ALA A 300 1.80 -5.58 29.24
CA ALA A 300 2.06 -5.20 27.85
C ALA A 300 0.85 -4.57 27.17
N VAL A 301 -0.35 -5.14 27.37
CA VAL A 301 -1.57 -4.56 26.80
C VAL A 301 -1.80 -3.16 27.36
N LYS A 302 -1.59 -2.96 28.66
CA LYS A 302 -1.71 -1.65 29.29
C LYS A 302 -0.72 -0.64 28.71
N GLN A 303 0.56 -0.99 28.56
CA GLN A 303 1.56 -0.08 28.00
C GLN A 303 1.19 0.44 26.60
N VAL A 304 0.78 -0.48 25.71
CA VAL A 304 0.37 -0.10 24.34
C VAL A 304 -0.91 0.73 24.36
N THR A 305 -1.93 0.33 25.13
CA THR A 305 -3.19 1.08 25.17
C THR A 305 -3.05 2.45 25.83
N ASP A 306 -2.24 2.59 26.89
CA ASP A 306 -1.88 3.88 27.49
C ASP A 306 -1.15 4.77 26.48
N GLY A 307 -0.24 4.22 25.67
CA GLY A 307 0.48 4.97 24.63
C GLY A 307 -0.45 5.51 23.54
N ILE A 308 -1.44 4.72 23.11
CA ILE A 308 -2.48 5.16 22.16
C ILE A 308 -3.35 6.27 22.78
N ILE A 309 -3.77 6.09 24.04
CA ILE A 309 -4.56 7.09 24.77
C ILE A 309 -3.79 8.41 24.90
N ASN A 310 -2.51 8.36 25.26
CA ASN A 310 -1.66 9.55 25.35
C ASN A 310 -1.56 10.26 23.99
N ALA A 311 -1.44 9.52 22.89
CA ALA A 311 -1.42 10.08 21.54
C ALA A 311 -2.75 10.78 21.18
N ILE A 312 -3.89 10.17 21.52
CA ILE A 312 -5.22 10.75 21.35
C ILE A 312 -5.33 12.08 22.11
N GLU A 313 -4.89 12.10 23.37
CA GLU A 313 -4.94 13.28 24.23
C GLU A 313 -4.02 14.41 23.74
N LYS A 314 -2.84 14.07 23.21
CA LYS A 314 -1.92 15.03 22.57
C LYS A 314 -2.51 15.67 21.31
N VAL A 315 -3.13 14.88 20.43
CA VAL A 315 -3.75 15.39 19.19
C VAL A 315 -4.98 16.23 19.51
N SER A 316 -5.77 15.83 20.51
CA SER A 316 -6.90 16.59 21.05
C SER A 316 -7.93 17.04 19.98
N ALA A 317 -8.15 16.20 18.96
CA ALA A 317 -9.13 16.47 17.92
C ALA A 317 -10.56 16.51 18.50
N LYS A 318 -11.44 17.33 17.92
CA LYS A 318 -12.85 17.43 18.37
C LYS A 318 -13.60 16.12 18.26
N GLN A 319 -13.35 15.38 17.18
CA GLN A 319 -13.89 14.05 16.98
C GLN A 319 -12.75 13.05 16.89
N THR A 320 -12.88 11.93 17.60
CA THR A 320 -11.89 10.86 17.57
C THR A 320 -12.59 9.55 17.26
N VAL A 321 -11.98 8.81 16.34
CA VAL A 321 -12.31 7.42 16.00
C VAL A 321 -11.13 6.56 16.41
N ILE A 322 -11.41 5.54 17.20
CA ILE A 322 -10.45 4.50 17.59
C ILE A 322 -10.85 3.23 16.85
N VAL A 323 -9.95 2.69 16.03
CA VAL A 323 -10.17 1.42 15.34
C VAL A 323 -9.50 0.32 16.15
N GLY A 324 -10.30 -0.65 16.60
CA GLY A 324 -9.79 -1.82 17.31
C GLY A 324 -8.90 -2.70 16.43
N LEU A 325 -8.10 -3.55 17.05
CA LEU A 325 -7.29 -4.53 16.31
C LEU A 325 -8.15 -5.68 15.80
N PRO A 326 -7.85 -6.24 14.62
CA PRO A 326 -8.38 -7.54 14.25
C PRO A 326 -7.76 -8.63 15.13
N ASP A 327 -8.31 -9.84 15.08
CA ASP A 327 -7.69 -11.00 15.73
C ASP A 327 -6.41 -11.40 15.01
N LEU A 328 -5.25 -10.97 15.52
CA LEU A 328 -3.94 -11.27 14.93
C LEU A 328 -3.59 -12.77 14.92
N SER A 329 -4.28 -13.59 15.73
CA SER A 329 -4.04 -15.04 15.79
C SER A 329 -4.41 -15.81 14.52
N ILE A 330 -5.11 -15.16 13.58
CA ILE A 330 -5.49 -15.76 12.30
C ILE A 330 -4.41 -15.62 11.22
N THR A 331 -3.37 -14.83 11.48
CA THR A 331 -2.30 -14.54 10.50
C THR A 331 -1.38 -15.74 10.28
N GLY A 332 -0.75 -15.80 9.10
CA GLY A 332 0.25 -16.82 8.79
C GLY A 332 1.49 -16.70 9.70
N GLU A 333 1.87 -15.46 10.06
CA GLU A 333 2.97 -15.19 11.00
C GLU A 333 2.69 -15.76 12.38
N SER A 334 1.48 -15.53 12.93
CA SER A 334 1.12 -16.06 14.24
C SER A 334 1.20 -17.59 14.30
N LYS A 335 0.75 -18.25 13.22
CA LYS A 335 0.86 -19.70 13.06
C LYS A 335 2.30 -20.18 12.97
N SER A 336 3.16 -19.45 12.25
CA SER A 336 4.60 -19.75 12.16
C SER A 336 5.27 -19.71 13.54
N LEU A 337 4.91 -18.70 14.34
CA LEU A 337 5.47 -18.47 15.68
C LEU A 337 4.78 -19.28 16.79
N SER A 338 3.71 -20.02 16.47
CA SER A 338 2.90 -20.78 17.44
C SER A 338 2.38 -19.91 18.61
N ASN A 339 2.06 -18.64 18.36
CA ASN A 339 1.63 -17.68 19.36
C ASN A 339 0.12 -17.35 19.31
N GLU A 340 -0.68 -18.13 18.58
CA GLU A 340 -2.10 -17.85 18.33
C GLU A 340 -2.90 -17.69 19.63
N LYS A 341 -2.63 -18.57 20.61
CA LYS A 341 -3.34 -18.58 21.90
C LYS A 341 -3.13 -17.30 22.70
N ILE A 342 -1.91 -16.75 22.68
CA ILE A 342 -1.60 -15.53 23.42
C ILE A 342 -2.11 -14.30 22.68
N LEU A 343 -1.99 -14.26 21.34
CA LEU A 343 -2.56 -13.18 20.53
C LEU A 343 -4.08 -13.10 20.69
N LYS A 344 -4.78 -14.25 20.74
CA LYS A 344 -6.24 -14.29 20.97
C LYS A 344 -6.65 -13.66 22.32
N LYS A 345 -5.78 -13.68 23.33
CA LYS A 345 -6.02 -13.01 24.62
C LYS A 345 -5.72 -11.52 24.52
N ILE A 346 -4.56 -11.18 23.94
CA ILE A 346 -4.07 -9.82 23.78
C ILE A 346 -5.08 -8.95 23.01
N TYR A 347 -5.54 -9.34 21.82
CA TYR A 347 -6.43 -8.48 21.03
C TYR A 347 -7.76 -8.22 21.75
N LYS A 348 -8.30 -9.22 22.47
CA LYS A 348 -9.55 -9.08 23.24
C LYS A 348 -9.40 -8.04 24.34
N GLN A 349 -8.28 -8.10 25.06
CA GLN A 349 -8.02 -7.19 26.15
C GLN A 349 -7.71 -5.77 25.66
N HIS A 350 -6.91 -5.66 24.60
CA HIS A 350 -6.61 -4.39 23.93
C HIS A 350 -7.89 -3.69 23.47
N ASN A 351 -8.75 -4.39 22.71
CA ASN A 351 -9.99 -3.83 22.21
C ASN A 351 -10.97 -3.49 23.35
N LYS A 352 -11.00 -4.29 24.42
CA LYS A 352 -11.81 -3.99 25.60
C LYS A 352 -11.42 -2.66 26.24
N ILE A 353 -10.13 -2.45 26.52
CA ILE A 353 -9.63 -1.24 27.18
C ILE A 353 -9.90 0.00 26.32
N LEU A 354 -9.59 -0.05 25.02
CA LEU A 354 -9.80 1.08 24.13
C LEU A 354 -11.29 1.38 23.90
N ARG A 355 -12.14 0.36 23.86
CA ARG A 355 -13.60 0.54 23.82
C ARG A 355 -14.11 1.22 25.08
N GLU A 356 -13.71 0.76 26.26
CA GLU A 356 -14.09 1.38 27.54
C GLU A 356 -13.62 2.84 27.63
N TYR A 357 -12.41 3.14 27.13
CA TYR A 357 -11.92 4.51 27.02
C TYR A 357 -12.78 5.34 26.06
N ALA A 358 -13.08 4.82 24.87
CA ALA A 358 -13.90 5.52 23.88
C ALA A 358 -15.30 5.83 24.40
N ASP A 359 -15.96 4.85 25.01
CA ASP A 359 -17.32 4.98 25.57
C ASP A 359 -17.35 6.05 26.67
N LYS A 360 -16.36 6.02 27.57
CA LYS A 360 -16.22 7.01 28.66
C LYS A 360 -16.05 8.45 28.13
N HIS A 361 -15.32 8.62 27.03
CA HIS A 361 -15.01 9.93 26.45
C HIS A 361 -15.88 10.30 25.25
N LYS A 362 -16.95 9.53 24.97
CA LYS A 362 -17.88 9.74 23.84
C LYS A 362 -17.18 9.78 22.47
N MET A 363 -16.13 8.99 22.31
CA MET A 363 -15.44 8.78 21.04
C MET A 363 -16.07 7.59 20.30
N LYS A 364 -15.85 7.49 18.99
CA LYS A 364 -16.32 6.34 18.21
C LYS A 364 -15.28 5.22 18.29
N PHE A 365 -15.66 4.06 18.80
CA PHE A 365 -14.88 2.83 18.64
C PHE A 365 -15.41 2.01 17.47
N ILE A 366 -14.54 1.56 16.56
CA ILE A 366 -14.88 0.70 15.43
C ILE A 366 -14.25 -0.68 15.64
N ASP A 367 -15.08 -1.73 15.64
CA ASP A 367 -14.65 -3.11 15.89
C ASP A 367 -14.47 -3.90 14.60
N ILE A 368 -13.31 -3.72 13.96
CA ILE A 368 -13.01 -4.41 12.72
C ILE A 368 -12.76 -5.91 12.91
N ALA A 369 -12.56 -6.41 14.14
CA ALA A 369 -12.41 -7.86 14.37
C ALA A 369 -13.62 -8.63 13.83
N THR A 370 -14.81 -8.01 13.86
CA THR A 370 -16.04 -8.57 13.29
C THR A 370 -15.93 -8.84 11.78
N VAL A 371 -15.20 -8.01 11.04
CA VAL A 371 -15.00 -8.16 9.58
C VAL A 371 -14.12 -9.37 9.30
N PHE A 372 -13.02 -9.52 10.04
CA PHE A 372 -12.09 -10.65 9.89
C PHE A 372 -12.69 -11.97 10.42
N ASP A 373 -13.45 -11.92 11.52
CA ASP A 373 -14.16 -13.08 12.05
C ASP A 373 -15.21 -13.59 11.04
N GLU A 374 -15.96 -12.68 10.40
CA GLU A 374 -16.90 -13.05 9.33
C GLU A 374 -16.16 -13.62 8.10
N MET A 375 -15.04 -13.01 7.72
CA MET A 375 -14.18 -13.46 6.62
C MET A 375 -13.73 -14.91 6.82
N VAL A 376 -13.17 -15.25 7.98
CA VAL A 376 -12.59 -16.57 8.26
C VAL A 376 -13.65 -17.62 8.58
N ASN A 377 -14.68 -17.26 9.37
CA ASN A 377 -15.65 -18.24 9.86
C ASN A 377 -16.89 -18.38 8.96
N ASN A 378 -17.17 -17.39 8.10
CA ASN A 378 -18.31 -17.40 7.18
C ASN A 378 -18.00 -16.66 5.87
N THR A 379 -16.98 -17.12 5.15
CA THR A 379 -16.47 -16.51 3.91
C THR A 379 -17.57 -16.28 2.86
N LYS A 380 -18.58 -17.15 2.78
CA LYS A 380 -19.73 -16.96 1.87
C LYS A 380 -20.55 -15.72 2.24
N SER A 381 -20.81 -15.50 3.53
CA SER A 381 -21.48 -14.29 4.03
C SER A 381 -20.63 -13.06 3.76
N PHE A 382 -19.34 -13.13 4.10
CA PHE A 382 -18.38 -12.05 3.83
C PHE A 382 -18.38 -11.64 2.35
N ASN A 383 -18.21 -12.61 1.44
CA ASN A 383 -18.20 -12.38 0.00
C ASN A 383 -19.49 -11.73 -0.49
N LYS A 384 -20.64 -12.19 0.01
CA LYS A 384 -21.95 -11.60 -0.33
C LYS A 384 -22.11 -10.18 0.21
N LYS A 385 -21.67 -9.93 1.45
CA LYS A 385 -21.84 -8.65 2.15
C LYS A 385 -20.94 -7.56 1.59
N TYR A 386 -19.68 -7.89 1.28
CA TYR A 386 -18.66 -6.94 0.84
C TYR A 386 -18.32 -7.04 -0.65
N ASN A 387 -19.12 -7.79 -1.41
CA ASN A 387 -18.92 -8.04 -2.84
C ASN A 387 -17.48 -8.48 -3.15
N ALA A 388 -17.00 -9.49 -2.41
CA ALA A 388 -15.69 -10.10 -2.60
C ALA A 388 -15.84 -11.51 -3.20
N THR A 389 -14.74 -12.08 -3.69
CA THR A 389 -14.74 -13.44 -4.25
C THR A 389 -13.64 -14.31 -3.66
N ILE A 390 -13.35 -14.14 -2.37
CA ILE A 390 -12.33 -14.93 -1.67
C ILE A 390 -12.72 -16.42 -1.70
N SER A 391 -11.77 -17.27 -2.06
CA SER A 391 -11.96 -18.72 -2.08
C SER A 391 -11.83 -19.29 -0.66
N LEU A 392 -12.68 -20.28 -0.36
CA LEU A 392 -12.54 -21.06 0.88
C LEU A 392 -11.21 -21.83 0.93
N ASP A 393 -10.65 -22.19 -0.23
CA ASP A 393 -9.40 -22.94 -0.33
C ASP A 393 -8.18 -22.08 0.03
N HIS A 394 -8.29 -20.75 -0.10
CA HIS A 394 -7.21 -19.78 0.10
C HIS A 394 -7.48 -18.78 1.23
N ILE A 395 -8.42 -19.09 2.13
CA ILE A 395 -8.85 -18.18 3.19
C ILE A 395 -7.76 -17.91 4.25
N LYS A 396 -6.79 -18.82 4.38
CA LYS A 396 -5.65 -18.70 5.31
C LYS A 396 -4.30 -18.70 4.60
N ASP A 397 -4.30 -18.74 3.27
CA ASP A 397 -3.08 -18.73 2.48
C ASP A 397 -2.68 -17.30 2.16
N SER A 398 -1.38 -17.08 1.98
CA SER A 398 -0.82 -15.83 1.48
C SER A 398 -0.64 -15.92 -0.04
N CYS A 399 -1.06 -14.89 -0.78
CA CYS A 399 -0.83 -14.87 -2.23
C CYS A 399 0.63 -14.61 -2.60
N TRP A 400 1.28 -13.71 -1.88
CA TRP A 400 2.70 -13.41 -1.96
C TRP A 400 3.44 -14.14 -0.85
N LEU A 401 4.31 -15.08 -1.23
CA LEU A 401 5.10 -15.91 -0.31
C LEU A 401 6.52 -15.36 -0.05
N GLY A 402 6.79 -14.13 -0.48
CA GLY A 402 8.06 -13.47 -0.19
C GLY A 402 7.96 -12.54 1.02
N GLY A 403 9.12 -12.15 1.54
CA GLY A 403 9.20 -11.16 2.62
C GLY A 403 9.14 -9.72 2.10
N TYR A 404 8.83 -8.78 2.99
CA TYR A 404 9.19 -7.37 2.82
C TYR A 404 10.46 -7.00 3.59
N PHE A 405 10.99 -7.90 4.42
CA PHE A 405 12.32 -7.87 5.03
C PHE A 405 12.96 -9.28 4.96
N LEU A 406 14.26 -9.36 4.68
CA LEU A 406 15.05 -10.54 5.06
C LEU A 406 15.43 -10.36 6.54
N SER A 407 15.15 -11.37 7.34
CA SER A 407 15.20 -11.39 8.81
C SER A 407 16.62 -11.31 9.41
N GLU A 408 17.50 -10.43 8.92
CA GLU A 408 18.76 -10.15 9.61
C GLU A 408 18.69 -8.81 10.35
N LYS A 409 18.14 -8.88 11.57
CA LYS A 409 18.02 -7.76 12.52
C LYS A 409 19.32 -6.93 12.65
N SER A 410 20.48 -7.61 12.72
CA SER A 410 21.81 -6.98 12.79
C SER A 410 22.16 -6.12 11.58
N SER A 411 21.69 -6.50 10.40
CA SER A 411 21.97 -5.84 9.13
C SER A 411 21.12 -4.57 9.00
N ILE A 412 19.88 -4.61 9.50
CA ILE A 412 18.95 -3.47 9.57
C ILE A 412 19.42 -2.43 10.58
N ASP A 413 19.84 -2.85 11.78
CA ASP A 413 20.35 -1.93 12.80
C ASP A 413 21.58 -1.15 12.30
N SER A 414 22.48 -1.82 11.59
CA SER A 414 23.64 -1.17 10.95
C SER A 414 23.23 -0.19 9.83
N ALA A 415 22.22 -0.54 9.03
CA ALA A 415 21.67 0.33 7.98
C ALA A 415 21.00 1.58 8.55
N TYR A 416 20.19 1.42 9.58
CA TYR A 416 19.48 2.52 10.22
C TYR A 416 20.46 3.46 10.93
N ASN A 417 21.40 2.90 11.70
CA ASN A 417 22.43 3.68 12.38
C ASN A 417 23.35 4.42 11.39
N SER A 418 23.68 3.82 10.24
CA SER A 418 24.46 4.51 9.20
C SER A 418 23.65 5.60 8.49
N LEU A 419 22.36 5.39 8.22
CA LEU A 419 21.46 6.42 7.68
C LEU A 419 21.31 7.61 8.64
N GLU A 420 21.12 7.34 9.93
CA GLU A 420 20.98 8.37 10.97
C GLU A 420 22.29 9.13 11.20
N ALA A 421 23.43 8.45 11.19
CA ALA A 421 24.75 9.09 11.30
C ALA A 421 25.10 9.94 10.07
N ASN A 422 24.74 9.49 8.87
CA ASN A 422 24.99 10.21 7.62
C ASN A 422 24.05 11.42 7.45
N ALA A 423 22.79 11.33 7.90
CA ALA A 423 21.87 12.46 7.94
C ALA A 423 22.35 13.61 8.85
N LYS A 424 23.19 13.31 9.85
CA LYS A 424 23.78 14.30 10.78
C LYS A 424 25.06 14.95 10.27
N THR A 425 25.71 14.42 9.23
CA THR A 425 27.08 14.82 8.85
C THR A 425 27.23 15.31 7.40
N ASP A 426 26.31 14.99 6.48
CA ASP A 426 26.41 15.49 5.11
C ASP A 426 25.04 15.72 4.45
N SER A 427 24.87 16.88 3.81
CA SER A 427 23.59 17.31 3.21
C SER A 427 23.22 16.56 1.92
N LYS A 428 24.05 15.62 1.45
CA LYS A 428 23.84 14.86 0.21
C LYS A 428 24.43 13.44 0.30
N VAL A 429 23.77 12.55 1.03
CA VAL A 429 24.02 11.11 0.87
C VAL A 429 23.72 10.71 -0.57
N LYS A 430 24.70 10.14 -1.28
CA LYS A 430 24.48 9.64 -2.64
C LYS A 430 23.74 8.32 -2.57
N MET A 431 22.59 8.24 -3.24
CA MET A 431 21.72 7.05 -3.26
C MET A 431 22.46 5.76 -3.61
N ASN A 432 23.42 5.82 -4.53
CA ASN A 432 24.17 4.63 -4.96
C ASN A 432 24.99 4.04 -3.81
N ASP A 433 25.61 4.89 -2.99
CA ASP A 433 26.43 4.47 -1.84
C ASP A 433 25.57 3.81 -0.73
N LEU A 434 24.27 4.16 -0.68
CA LEU A 434 23.29 3.53 0.20
C LEU A 434 22.80 2.19 -0.35
N LEU A 435 22.49 2.12 -1.64
CA LEU A 435 21.99 0.91 -2.30
C LEU A 435 23.04 -0.21 -2.36
N ASP A 436 24.32 0.14 -2.41
CA ASP A 436 25.43 -0.82 -2.39
C ASP A 436 25.76 -1.34 -0.97
N GLN A 437 25.07 -0.84 0.08
CA GLN A 437 25.22 -1.38 1.43
C GLN A 437 24.67 -2.81 1.49
N PRO A 438 25.37 -3.75 2.17
CA PRO A 438 24.92 -5.15 2.29
C PRO A 438 23.50 -5.31 2.82
N SER A 439 23.10 -4.45 3.75
CA SER A 439 21.76 -4.41 4.34
C SER A 439 20.68 -3.92 3.36
N MET A 440 21.02 -3.00 2.47
CA MET A 440 20.09 -2.56 1.43
C MET A 440 19.99 -3.59 0.32
N GLN A 441 21.09 -4.27 -0.01
CA GLN A 441 21.06 -5.38 -0.95
C GLN A 441 20.25 -6.58 -0.41
N SER A 442 20.24 -6.83 0.90
CA SER A 442 19.38 -7.85 1.49
C SER A 442 17.90 -7.46 1.43
N VAL A 443 17.55 -6.20 1.71
CA VAL A 443 16.17 -5.69 1.52
C VAL A 443 15.73 -5.83 0.05
N ILE A 444 16.60 -5.46 -0.88
CA ILE A 444 16.34 -5.61 -2.31
C ILE A 444 16.11 -7.09 -2.65
N ASP A 445 17.03 -7.97 -2.26
CA ASP A 445 16.96 -9.40 -2.53
C ASP A 445 15.70 -10.03 -1.91
N ALA A 446 15.29 -9.59 -0.71
CA ALA A 446 14.02 -9.98 -0.07
C ALA A 446 12.82 -9.70 -0.99
N GLY A 447 12.77 -8.49 -1.56
CA GLY A 447 11.70 -8.07 -2.46
C GLY A 447 11.69 -8.80 -3.82
N TYR A 448 12.72 -9.58 -4.14
CA TYR A 448 12.75 -10.49 -5.29
C TYR A 448 12.64 -11.97 -4.89
N ALA A 449 12.77 -12.29 -3.60
CA ALA A 449 12.71 -13.65 -3.08
C ALA A 449 11.28 -13.98 -2.64
N GLY A 450 10.49 -14.53 -3.56
CA GLY A 450 9.15 -15.02 -3.28
C GLY A 450 8.43 -15.49 -4.54
N SER A 451 7.31 -16.17 -4.35
CA SER A 451 6.41 -16.56 -5.42
C SER A 451 5.07 -15.85 -5.27
N MET A 452 4.47 -15.50 -6.41
CA MET A 452 3.15 -14.88 -6.50
C MET A 452 2.12 -15.97 -6.84
N CYS A 453 0.95 -15.91 -6.22
CA CYS A 453 -0.18 -16.75 -6.57
C CYS A 453 -0.76 -16.38 -7.96
N ASP A 454 -1.52 -17.30 -8.57
CA ASP A 454 -2.07 -17.08 -9.91
C ASP A 454 -3.21 -16.04 -9.93
N ASN A 455 -4.05 -16.03 -8.88
CA ASN A 455 -5.19 -15.14 -8.78
C ASN A 455 -5.31 -14.49 -7.39
N PRO A 456 -4.72 -13.30 -7.19
CA PRO A 456 -4.81 -12.57 -5.93
C PRO A 456 -6.24 -12.31 -5.44
N GLN A 457 -7.23 -12.31 -6.34
CA GLN A 457 -8.64 -12.11 -6.00
C GLN A 457 -9.25 -13.31 -5.24
N ASP A 458 -8.60 -14.47 -5.22
CA ASP A 458 -9.11 -15.61 -4.47
C ASP A 458 -8.61 -15.64 -3.01
N TYR A 459 -7.71 -14.71 -2.64
CA TYR A 459 -6.99 -14.73 -1.36
C TYR A 459 -7.48 -13.65 -0.39
N ALA A 460 -7.51 -13.98 0.90
CA ALA A 460 -7.76 -13.04 1.98
C ALA A 460 -6.49 -12.30 2.42
N PHE A 461 -5.35 -13.00 2.44
CA PHE A 461 -4.07 -12.45 2.84
C PHE A 461 -3.16 -12.23 1.64
N TRP A 462 -2.56 -11.05 1.59
CA TRP A 462 -1.56 -10.70 0.60
C TRP A 462 -0.24 -11.37 0.92
N ASP A 463 0.30 -11.12 2.12
CA ASP A 463 1.50 -11.77 2.64
C ASP A 463 1.16 -12.52 3.95
N HIS A 464 2.14 -12.81 4.80
CA HIS A 464 1.93 -13.55 6.04
C HIS A 464 1.06 -12.82 7.08
N VAL A 465 0.85 -11.52 6.94
CA VAL A 465 0.19 -10.67 7.95
C VAL A 465 -0.83 -9.70 7.35
N HIS A 466 -0.58 -9.19 6.14
CA HIS A 466 -1.38 -8.14 5.55
C HIS A 466 -2.52 -8.68 4.69
N PRO A 467 -3.71 -8.05 4.72
CA PRO A 467 -4.84 -8.43 3.91
C PRO A 467 -4.70 -8.03 2.43
N THR A 468 -5.43 -8.71 1.54
CA THR A 468 -5.55 -8.31 0.13
C THR A 468 -6.42 -7.08 -0.06
N TYR A 469 -6.37 -6.51 -1.26
CA TYR A 469 -7.17 -5.35 -1.67
C TYR A 469 -8.67 -5.53 -1.38
N GLN A 470 -9.23 -6.74 -1.59
CA GLN A 470 -10.65 -6.98 -1.32
C GLN A 470 -11.01 -6.87 0.15
N VAL A 471 -10.11 -7.33 1.02
CA VAL A 471 -10.30 -7.22 2.46
C VAL A 471 -10.14 -5.77 2.90
N HIS A 472 -9.20 -5.01 2.32
CA HIS A 472 -9.15 -3.56 2.51
C HIS A 472 -10.40 -2.84 2.02
N ARG A 473 -10.99 -3.24 0.89
CA ARG A 473 -12.27 -2.71 0.39
C ARG A 473 -13.43 -3.04 1.34
N ALA A 474 -13.43 -4.24 1.94
CA ALA A 474 -14.39 -4.60 2.99
C ALA A 474 -14.22 -3.74 4.24
N LEU A 475 -12.98 -3.50 4.68
CA LEU A 475 -12.67 -2.61 5.81
C LEU A 475 -13.12 -1.18 5.54
N TYR A 476 -12.83 -0.65 4.35
CA TYR A 476 -13.29 0.67 3.91
C TYR A 476 -14.82 0.78 3.98
N ASN A 477 -15.55 -0.18 3.40
CA ASN A 477 -17.01 -0.20 3.43
C ASN A 477 -17.58 -0.33 4.86
N TYR A 478 -16.94 -1.15 5.70
CA TYR A 478 -17.34 -1.31 7.09
C TYR A 478 -17.11 -0.02 7.89
N ILE A 479 -15.95 0.61 7.74
CA ILE A 479 -15.63 1.88 8.40
C ILE A 479 -16.60 2.98 7.96
N LEU A 480 -16.90 3.11 6.67
CA LEU A 480 -17.92 4.05 6.19
C LEU A 480 -19.27 3.83 6.87
N SER A 481 -19.74 2.59 6.92
CA SER A 481 -21.00 2.23 7.58
C SER A 481 -20.99 2.60 9.07
N GLU A 482 -19.89 2.34 9.77
CA GLU A 482 -19.72 2.66 11.19
C GLU A 482 -19.68 4.18 11.46
N LEU A 483 -19.25 4.96 10.47
CA LEU A 483 -19.28 6.42 10.47
C LEU A 483 -20.63 6.99 10.03
N GLY A 484 -21.59 6.15 9.61
CA GLY A 484 -22.90 6.57 9.11
C GLY A 484 -22.87 7.12 7.67
N VAL A 485 -21.78 6.88 6.93
CA VAL A 485 -21.64 7.32 5.53
C VAL A 485 -22.34 6.31 4.63
N ARG A 486 -23.11 6.81 3.65
CA ARG A 486 -23.83 5.97 2.69
C ARG A 486 -23.19 6.06 1.31
N PRO A 487 -22.79 4.94 0.71
CA PRO A 487 -22.37 4.93 -0.68
C PRO A 487 -23.56 5.17 -1.63
N VAL A 488 -23.37 6.00 -2.64
CA VAL A 488 -24.39 6.35 -3.63
C VAL A 488 -23.86 6.11 -5.04
N THR A 489 -24.54 5.29 -5.83
CA THR A 489 -24.21 5.12 -7.25
C THR A 489 -25.03 6.13 -8.05
N ARG A 490 -24.37 7.02 -8.80
CA ARG A 490 -25.05 7.86 -9.80
C ARG A 490 -24.95 7.18 -11.16
N ASP A 491 -26.06 6.64 -11.64
CA ASP A 491 -26.12 5.95 -12.93
C ASP A 491 -26.12 6.90 -14.15
N LYS A 492 -25.95 8.22 -13.96
CA LYS A 492 -25.93 9.22 -15.06
C LYS A 492 -25.05 10.41 -14.76
#